data_AF-A0A841SPW5-F1
#
_entry.id   AF-A0A841SPW5-F1
#
_cell.length_a   1.000
_cell.length_b   1.000
_cell.length_c   1.000
_cell.angle_alpha   90.00
_cell.angle_beta   90.00
_cell.angle_gamma   90.00
#
_symmetry.space_group_name_H-M   'P 1'
#
loop_
_entity.id
_entity.type
_entity.pdbx_description
1 polymer ?
#
loop_
_entity_poly.entity_id
_entity_poly.type
_entity_poly.pdbx_seq_one_letter_code
_entity_poly.pdbx_strand_id
1 'polypeptide(L)'
;MYTTVLNGRSKKEQDILRRKANRLEADAMYEKVRNKRVEFEEVLTEFTLLDKKIQENNGEVEDTDQSQYTGLLLKSKIKYSLFYNEIEAFCNRLVDKTIESEEYINNEVLPSLKKDAMRQVMFFGTLNEKAKMLSLPPIPKPEPTAFKNFNTVINQYFGDDTHWISELERVRNEKSFVY
;
A
#
# COMPACT_ATOMS: atom_id res chain seq x y z
N MET A 1 19.11 -15.79 -28.09
CA MET A 1 18.61 -16.68 -29.15
C MET A 1 17.08 -16.82 -29.04
N TYR A 2 16.35 -15.69 -29.10
CA TYR A 2 14.87 -15.63 -28.95
C TYR A 2 14.17 -15.13 -30.23
N THR A 3 14.95 -14.72 -31.23
CA THR A 3 14.47 -14.04 -32.44
C THR A 3 13.86 -14.99 -33.48
N THR A 4 14.20 -16.28 -33.46
CA THR A 4 13.79 -17.21 -34.53
C THR A 4 12.39 -17.80 -34.36
N VAL A 5 11.82 -17.82 -33.13
CA VAL A 5 10.54 -18.51 -32.87
C VAL A 5 9.31 -17.65 -33.22
N LEU A 6 9.49 -16.36 -33.50
CA LEU A 6 8.38 -15.46 -33.85
C LEU A 6 8.03 -15.48 -35.35
N ASN A 7 8.92 -15.94 -36.24
CA ASN A 7 8.77 -15.77 -37.69
C ASN A 7 7.78 -16.72 -38.38
N GLY A 8 7.12 -17.63 -37.67
CA GLY A 8 6.16 -18.60 -38.25
C GLY A 8 4.73 -18.56 -37.69
N ARG A 9 4.44 -17.65 -36.75
CA ARG A 9 3.11 -17.57 -36.09
C ARG A 9 2.26 -16.47 -36.71
N SER A 10 0.96 -16.69 -36.78
CA SER A 10 0.03 -15.67 -37.28
C SER A 10 0.10 -14.42 -36.39
N LYS A 11 -0.15 -13.24 -36.96
CA LYS A 11 -0.18 -11.96 -36.22
C LYS A 11 -1.06 -12.02 -34.97
N LYS A 12 -2.18 -12.75 -35.06
CA LYS A 12 -3.11 -13.01 -33.95
C LYS A 12 -2.46 -13.81 -32.80
N GLU A 13 -1.65 -14.82 -33.10
CA GLU A 13 -0.94 -15.60 -32.08
C GLU A 13 0.19 -14.79 -31.43
N GLN A 14 0.89 -13.97 -32.21
CA GLN A 14 1.90 -13.05 -31.67
C GLN A 14 1.28 -12.03 -30.71
N ASP A 15 0.13 -11.46 -31.06
CA ASP A 15 -0.62 -10.53 -30.22
C ASP A 15 -1.09 -11.18 -28.91
N ILE A 16 -1.58 -12.42 -28.95
CA ILE A 16 -1.97 -13.18 -27.76
C ILE A 16 -0.77 -13.42 -26.83
N LEU A 17 0.37 -13.81 -27.39
CA LEU A 17 1.59 -14.07 -26.61
C LEU A 17 2.14 -12.79 -25.98
N ARG A 18 2.12 -11.67 -26.71
CA ARG A 18 2.52 -10.36 -26.18
C ARG A 18 1.63 -9.94 -25.01
N ARG A 19 0.30 -10.03 -25.17
CA ARG A 19 -0.65 -9.71 -24.09
C ARG A 19 -0.43 -10.58 -22.85
N LYS A 20 -0.18 -11.88 -23.04
CA LYS A 20 0.12 -12.81 -21.94
C LYS A 20 1.43 -12.47 -21.23
N ALA A 21 2.48 -12.12 -21.97
CA ALA A 21 3.75 -11.69 -21.40
C ALA A 21 3.61 -10.39 -20.59
N ASN A 22 2.94 -9.37 -21.15
CA ASN A 22 2.67 -8.11 -20.47
C ASN A 22 1.88 -8.31 -19.16
N ARG A 23 0.89 -9.22 -19.17
CA ARG A 23 0.14 -9.57 -17.95
C ARG A 23 1.02 -10.23 -16.90
N LEU A 24 1.88 -11.19 -17.29
CA LEU A 24 2.78 -11.86 -16.34
C LEU A 24 3.76 -10.88 -15.71
N GLU A 25 4.27 -9.93 -16.48
CA GLU A 25 5.13 -8.87 -15.97
C GLU A 25 4.39 -7.96 -14.99
N ALA A 26 3.17 -7.53 -15.33
CA ALA A 26 2.31 -6.75 -14.44
C ALA A 26 2.06 -7.46 -13.11
N ASP A 27 1.70 -8.75 -13.18
CA ASP A 27 1.40 -9.57 -12.01
C ASP A 27 2.64 -9.80 -11.14
N ALA A 28 3.80 -10.10 -11.75
CA ALA A 28 5.05 -10.23 -11.01
C ALA A 28 5.48 -8.94 -10.30
N MET A 29 5.21 -7.77 -10.90
CA MET A 29 5.45 -6.48 -10.26
C MET A 29 4.48 -6.22 -9.12
N TYR A 30 3.18 -6.49 -9.33
CA TYR A 30 2.15 -6.28 -8.30
C TYR A 30 2.26 -7.28 -7.15
N GLU A 31 2.83 -8.46 -7.38
CA GLU A 31 3.09 -9.46 -6.34
C GLU A 31 4.02 -8.92 -5.24
N LYS A 32 4.94 -8.01 -5.56
CA LYS A 32 5.77 -7.33 -4.55
C LYS A 32 4.94 -6.47 -3.61
N VAL A 33 3.96 -5.75 -4.16
CA VAL A 33 3.01 -4.95 -3.38
C VAL A 33 2.19 -5.87 -2.46
N ARG A 34 1.69 -6.99 -2.98
CA ARG A 34 0.94 -7.99 -2.19
C ARG A 34 1.78 -8.56 -1.05
N ASN A 35 3.03 -8.95 -1.30
CA ASN A 35 3.92 -9.47 -0.27
C ASN A 35 4.18 -8.45 0.84
N LYS A 36 4.42 -7.18 0.50
CA LYS A 36 4.60 -6.13 1.51
C LYS A 36 3.33 -5.80 2.27
N ARG A 37 2.16 -5.94 1.63
CA ARG A 37 0.88 -5.84 2.33
C ARG A 37 0.75 -6.91 3.41
N VAL A 38 1.06 -8.17 3.09
CA VAL A 38 1.00 -9.28 4.05
C VAL A 38 1.96 -9.04 5.21
N GLU A 39 3.22 -8.69 4.93
CA GLU A 39 4.20 -8.36 5.98
C GLU A 39 3.73 -7.23 6.91
N PHE A 40 2.95 -6.27 6.38
CA PHE A 40 2.39 -5.18 7.16
C PHE A 40 1.16 -5.63 7.98
N GLU A 41 0.25 -6.41 7.39
CA GLU A 41 -0.94 -6.96 8.06
C GLU A 41 -0.57 -7.90 9.23
N GLU A 42 0.53 -8.65 9.12
CA GLU A 42 1.06 -9.48 10.21
C GLU A 42 1.45 -8.64 11.42
N VAL A 43 2.24 -7.57 11.22
CA VAL A 43 2.69 -6.71 12.33
C VAL A 43 1.52 -5.96 12.95
N LEU A 44 0.56 -5.55 12.14
CA LEU A 44 -0.68 -4.96 12.64
C LEU A 44 -1.48 -5.94 13.52
N THR A 45 -1.52 -7.21 13.13
CA THR A 45 -2.19 -8.25 13.91
C THR A 45 -1.50 -8.44 15.25
N GLU A 46 -0.16 -8.54 15.26
CA GLU A 46 0.65 -8.59 16.49
C GLU A 46 0.35 -7.39 17.40
N PHE A 47 0.28 -6.19 16.81
CA PHE A 47 -0.02 -4.95 17.53
C PHE A 47 -1.43 -4.96 18.14
N THR A 48 -2.44 -5.40 17.38
CA THR A 48 -3.83 -5.45 17.83
C THR A 48 -4.02 -6.45 18.98
N LEU A 49 -3.31 -7.58 18.94
CA LEU A 49 -3.33 -8.58 20.01
C LEU A 49 -2.72 -8.05 21.30
N LEU A 50 -1.59 -7.34 21.21
CA LEU A 50 -0.96 -6.72 22.38
C LEU A 50 -1.85 -5.61 22.97
N ASP A 51 -2.47 -4.79 22.13
CA ASP A 51 -3.41 -3.76 22.56
C ASP A 51 -4.60 -4.37 23.31
N LYS A 52 -5.17 -5.46 22.78
CA LYS A 52 -6.26 -6.18 23.43
C LYS A 52 -5.84 -6.74 24.80
N LYS A 53 -4.65 -7.31 24.92
CA LYS A 53 -4.11 -7.83 26.18
C LYS A 53 -4.02 -6.71 27.24
N ILE A 54 -3.54 -5.54 26.86
CA ILE A 54 -3.46 -4.37 27.76
C ILE A 54 -4.86 -3.92 28.20
N GLN A 55 -5.83 -3.88 27.27
CA GLN A 55 -7.22 -3.55 27.60
C GLN A 55 -7.85 -4.57 28.55
N GLU A 56 -7.59 -5.87 28.35
CA GLU A 56 -8.04 -6.94 29.23
C GLU A 56 -7.44 -6.83 30.64
N ASN A 57 -6.27 -6.21 30.78
CA ASN A 57 -5.61 -5.89 32.05
C ASN A 57 -6.01 -4.50 32.61
N ASN A 58 -7.23 -4.02 32.34
CA ASN A 58 -7.72 -2.69 32.77
C ASN A 58 -6.86 -1.49 32.30
N GLY A 59 -6.07 -1.66 31.24
CA GLY A 59 -5.15 -0.63 30.76
C GLY A 59 -3.87 -0.49 31.59
N GLU A 60 -3.60 -1.41 32.54
CA GLU A 60 -2.30 -1.48 33.18
C GLU A 60 -1.25 -1.94 32.17
N VAL A 61 -0.25 -1.07 31.95
CA VAL A 61 0.88 -1.35 31.06
C VAL A 61 2.06 -1.70 31.95
N GLU A 62 2.46 -2.97 31.93
CA GLU A 62 3.73 -3.39 32.54
C GLU A 62 4.92 -2.89 31.69
N ASP A 63 6.09 -2.69 32.31
CA ASP A 63 7.33 -2.27 31.60
C ASP A 63 7.66 -3.20 30.41
N THR A 64 7.38 -4.49 30.57
CA THR A 64 7.54 -5.53 29.54
C THR A 64 6.61 -5.30 28.35
N ASP A 65 5.35 -4.97 28.61
CA ASP A 65 4.35 -4.66 27.58
C ASP A 65 4.69 -3.33 26.89
N GLN A 66 5.17 -2.31 27.62
CA GLN A 66 5.62 -1.04 27.05
C GLN A 66 6.81 -1.22 26.09
N SER A 67 7.79 -2.05 26.47
CA SER A 67 8.94 -2.35 25.61
C SER A 67 8.51 -3.11 24.34
N GLN A 68 7.61 -4.09 24.47
CA GLN A 68 7.05 -4.82 23.31
C GLN A 68 6.26 -3.89 22.39
N TYR A 69 5.45 -3.00 22.97
CA TYR A 69 4.64 -2.06 22.23
C TYR A 69 5.51 -1.06 21.45
N THR A 70 6.57 -0.57 22.08
CA THR A 70 7.54 0.32 21.43
C THR A 70 8.23 -0.39 20.25
N GLY A 71 8.64 -1.65 20.45
CA GLY A 71 9.24 -2.47 19.40
C GLY A 71 8.30 -2.73 18.23
N LEU A 72 7.03 -3.08 18.51
CA LEU A 72 6.00 -3.27 17.49
C LEU A 72 5.66 -1.99 16.76
N LEU A 73 5.60 -0.86 17.45
CA LEU A 73 5.33 0.44 16.82
C LEU A 73 6.45 0.82 15.84
N LEU A 74 7.71 0.59 16.22
CA LEU A 74 8.86 0.78 15.33
C LEU A 74 8.81 -0.17 14.12
N LYS A 75 8.52 -1.46 14.35
CA LYS A 75 8.37 -2.48 13.31
C LYS A 75 7.24 -2.12 12.33
N SER A 76 6.08 -1.69 12.85
CA SER A 76 4.92 -1.22 12.09
C SER A 76 5.29 -0.04 11.21
N LYS A 77 6.02 0.95 11.76
CA LYS A 77 6.48 2.11 10.99
C LYS A 77 7.37 1.71 9.80
N ILE A 78 8.29 0.77 10.01
CA ILE A 78 9.17 0.28 8.95
C ILE A 78 8.37 -0.46 7.87
N LYS A 79 7.51 -1.41 8.27
CA LYS A 79 6.71 -2.19 7.33
C LYS A 79 5.72 -1.32 6.54
N TYR A 80 5.10 -0.36 7.21
CA TYR A 80 4.25 0.65 6.59
C TYR A 80 5.00 1.43 5.49
N SER A 81 6.21 1.89 5.79
CA SER A 81 7.03 2.65 4.84
C SER A 81 7.46 1.79 3.64
N LEU A 82 7.79 0.51 3.87
CA LEU A 82 8.16 -0.42 2.79
C LEU A 82 6.98 -0.73 1.88
N PHE A 83 5.81 -1.06 2.45
CA PHE A 83 4.60 -1.30 1.68
C PHE A 83 4.24 -0.10 0.82
N TYR A 84 4.34 1.09 1.39
CA TYR A 84 4.12 2.33 0.69
C TYR A 84 5.07 2.54 -0.51
N ASN A 85 6.37 2.35 -0.30
CA ASN A 85 7.36 2.53 -1.36
C ASN A 85 7.11 1.58 -2.54
N GLU A 86 6.66 0.34 -2.27
CA GLU A 86 6.29 -0.60 -3.33
C GLU A 86 5.04 -0.17 -4.10
N ILE A 87 4.02 0.39 -3.43
CA ILE A 87 2.85 0.96 -4.11
C ILE A 87 3.30 2.09 -5.05
N GLU A 88 4.10 3.03 -4.56
CA GLU A 88 4.55 4.17 -5.37
C GLU A 88 5.44 3.72 -6.54
N ALA A 89 6.33 2.75 -6.32
CA ALA A 89 7.16 2.16 -7.38
C ALA A 89 6.32 1.48 -8.45
N PHE A 90 5.26 0.77 -8.06
CA PHE A 90 4.32 0.15 -8.99
C PHE A 90 3.53 1.21 -9.78
N CYS A 91 3.02 2.25 -9.11
CA CYS A 91 2.32 3.36 -9.76
C CYS A 91 3.22 4.12 -10.74
N ASN A 92 4.52 4.28 -10.45
CA ASN A 92 5.46 4.87 -11.39
C ASN A 92 5.51 4.08 -12.72
N ARG A 93 5.50 2.74 -12.65
CA ARG A 93 5.48 1.87 -13.85
C ARG A 93 4.20 2.00 -14.67
N LEU A 94 3.07 2.23 -14.01
CA LEU A 94 1.80 2.52 -14.68
C LEU A 94 1.85 3.87 -15.41
N VAL A 95 2.34 4.92 -14.74
CA VAL A 95 2.48 6.27 -15.32
C VAL A 95 3.43 6.26 -16.52
N ASP A 96 4.55 5.55 -16.40
CA ASP A 96 5.54 5.40 -17.49
C ASP A 96 5.05 4.50 -18.64
N LYS A 97 3.80 4.00 -18.58
CA LYS A 97 3.19 3.08 -19.55
C LYS A 97 4.05 1.84 -19.82
N THR A 98 4.85 1.42 -18.85
CA THR A 98 5.71 0.24 -18.98
C THR A 98 4.89 -1.05 -18.92
N ILE A 99 3.67 -0.97 -18.36
CA ILE A 99 2.73 -2.09 -18.24
C ILE A 99 1.55 -1.86 -19.18
N GLU A 100 1.50 -2.61 -20.29
CA GLU A 100 0.43 -2.51 -21.30
C GLU A 100 -0.65 -3.60 -21.10
N SER A 101 -1.12 -3.80 -19.86
CA SER A 101 -2.17 -4.78 -19.52
C SER A 101 -3.39 -4.11 -18.90
N GLU A 102 -4.00 -3.17 -19.65
CA GLU A 102 -5.09 -2.30 -19.16
C GLU A 102 -6.26 -3.08 -18.54
N GLU A 103 -6.69 -4.18 -19.15
CA GLU A 103 -7.80 -4.99 -18.63
C GLU A 103 -7.49 -5.59 -17.25
N TYR A 104 -6.29 -6.14 -17.06
CA TYR A 104 -5.85 -6.65 -15.76
C TYR A 104 -5.68 -5.53 -14.74
N ILE A 105 -5.09 -4.41 -15.17
CA ILE A 105 -4.93 -3.23 -14.30
C ILE A 105 -6.30 -2.75 -13.81
N ASN A 106 -7.25 -2.57 -14.71
CA ASN A 106 -8.57 -2.03 -14.39
C ASN A 106 -9.40 -2.96 -13.50
N ASN A 107 -9.36 -4.27 -13.77
CA ASN A 107 -10.24 -5.21 -13.10
C ASN A 107 -9.68 -5.74 -11.77
N GLU A 108 -8.35 -5.90 -11.64
CA GLU A 108 -7.73 -6.58 -10.50
C GLU A 108 -6.91 -5.62 -9.63
N VAL A 109 -6.06 -4.82 -10.27
CA VAL A 109 -5.05 -4.02 -9.59
C VAL A 109 -5.65 -2.76 -9.01
N LEU A 110 -6.40 -1.99 -9.80
CA LEU A 110 -6.98 -0.72 -9.38
C LEU A 110 -7.94 -0.85 -8.20
N PRO A 111 -8.90 -1.81 -8.17
CA PRO A 111 -9.77 -1.99 -7.00
C PRO A 111 -8.98 -2.35 -5.74
N SER A 112 -7.90 -3.12 -5.88
CA SER A 112 -7.03 -3.51 -4.77
C SER A 112 -6.22 -2.31 -4.26
N LEU A 113 -5.62 -1.52 -5.16
CA LEU A 113 -4.92 -0.27 -4.81
C LEU A 113 -5.82 0.73 -4.10
N LYS A 114 -7.10 0.87 -4.51
CA LYS A 114 -8.07 1.72 -3.81
C LYS A 114 -8.28 1.25 -2.36
N LYS A 115 -8.50 -0.04 -2.15
CA LYS A 115 -8.63 -0.62 -0.79
C LYS A 115 -7.37 -0.42 0.05
N ASP A 116 -6.21 -0.65 -0.55
CA ASP A 116 -4.92 -0.52 0.11
C ASP A 116 -4.63 0.93 0.51
N ALA A 117 -5.01 1.90 -0.32
CA ALA A 117 -4.87 3.32 -0.03
C ALA A 117 -5.75 3.78 1.15
N MET A 118 -7.00 3.31 1.23
CA MET A 118 -7.87 3.60 2.38
C MET A 118 -7.34 2.95 3.66
N ARG A 119 -6.90 1.69 3.59
CA ARG A 119 -6.24 1.00 4.71
C ARG A 119 -5.02 1.77 5.18
N GLN A 120 -4.18 2.24 4.26
CA GLN A 120 -3.00 3.03 4.57
C GLN A 120 -3.35 4.26 5.42
N VAL A 121 -4.41 4.97 5.04
CA VAL A 121 -4.90 6.15 5.74
C VAL A 121 -5.39 5.82 7.15
N MET A 122 -6.23 4.80 7.28
CA MET A 122 -6.76 4.36 8.58
C MET A 122 -5.65 3.93 9.53
N PHE A 123 -4.69 3.12 9.04
CA PHE A 123 -3.61 2.61 9.88
C PHE A 123 -2.64 3.68 10.36
N PHE A 124 -2.36 4.69 9.54
CA PHE A 124 -1.53 5.81 9.97
C PHE A 124 -2.20 6.59 11.12
N GLY A 125 -3.52 6.75 11.10
CA GLY A 125 -4.30 7.33 12.20
C GLY A 125 -4.16 6.49 13.46
N THR A 126 -4.46 5.19 13.37
CA THR A 126 -4.38 4.26 14.50
C THR A 126 -2.99 4.23 15.14
N LEU A 127 -1.93 4.13 14.35
CA LEU A 127 -0.56 4.09 14.88
C LEU A 127 -0.20 5.38 15.64
N ASN A 128 -0.66 6.54 15.17
CA ASN A 128 -0.39 7.82 15.82
C ASN A 128 -1.23 8.04 17.08
N GLU A 129 -2.49 7.64 17.09
CA GLU A 129 -3.33 7.64 18.29
C GLU A 129 -2.67 6.81 19.40
N LYS A 130 -2.15 5.63 19.05
CA LYS A 130 -1.48 4.75 20.01
C LYS A 130 -0.11 5.26 20.43
N ALA A 131 0.67 5.82 19.51
CA ALA A 131 1.91 6.51 19.88
C ALA A 131 1.64 7.61 20.92
N LYS A 132 0.58 8.40 20.72
CA LYS A 132 0.15 9.46 21.65
C LYS A 132 -0.27 8.90 23.02
N MET A 133 -1.08 7.83 23.06
CA MET A 133 -1.48 7.19 24.31
C MET A 133 -0.28 6.75 25.16
N LEU A 134 0.80 6.32 24.51
CA LEU A 134 2.02 5.84 25.16
C LEU A 134 3.10 6.90 25.33
N SER A 135 2.80 8.18 25.06
CA SER A 135 3.77 9.27 25.09
C SER A 135 5.01 9.02 24.20
N LEU A 136 4.83 8.27 23.11
CA LEU A 136 5.86 8.01 22.09
C LEU A 136 5.82 9.09 21.00
N PRO A 137 6.96 9.37 20.33
CA PRO A 137 6.98 10.26 19.18
C PRO A 137 6.02 9.78 18.08
N PRO A 138 5.21 10.67 17.49
CA PRO A 138 4.30 10.31 16.41
C PRO A 138 5.09 9.87 15.17
N ILE A 139 4.45 9.03 14.35
CA ILE A 139 4.97 8.68 13.04
C ILE A 139 4.81 9.91 12.13
N PRO A 140 5.91 10.44 11.56
CA PRO A 140 5.83 11.58 10.66
C PRO A 140 5.01 11.21 9.43
N LYS A 141 4.20 12.16 8.95
CA LYS A 141 3.50 12.02 7.68
C LYS A 141 4.53 11.90 6.54
N PRO A 142 4.26 11.07 5.52
CA PRO A 142 5.08 11.09 4.31
C PRO A 142 4.94 12.46 3.62
N GLU A 143 6.03 12.94 3.02
CA GLU A 143 6.03 14.18 2.24
C GLU A 143 4.96 14.10 1.13
N PRO A 144 4.24 15.19 0.80
CA PRO A 144 3.20 15.16 -0.23
C PRO A 144 3.71 14.65 -1.58
N THR A 145 4.97 14.95 -1.92
CA THR A 145 5.63 14.52 -3.16
C THR A 145 5.85 13.01 -3.23
N ALA A 146 5.84 12.32 -2.10
CA ALA A 146 6.06 10.88 -2.08
C ALA A 146 4.88 10.12 -2.73
N PHE A 147 3.69 10.73 -2.83
CA PHE A 147 2.48 10.12 -3.42
C PHE A 147 2.23 10.52 -4.88
N LYS A 148 3.22 11.14 -5.54
CA LYS A 148 3.00 11.82 -6.83
C LYS A 148 2.45 10.86 -7.88
N ASN A 149 3.07 9.69 -8.05
CA ASN A 149 2.66 8.75 -9.09
C ASN A 149 1.38 8.02 -8.69
N PHE A 150 1.24 7.65 -7.41
CA PHE A 150 -0.02 7.12 -6.91
C PHE A 150 -1.19 8.06 -7.19
N ASN A 151 -1.10 9.34 -6.83
CA ASN A 151 -2.17 10.32 -7.06
C ASN A 151 -2.41 10.52 -8.57
N THR A 152 -1.36 10.46 -9.39
CA THR A 152 -1.50 10.53 -10.86
C THR A 152 -2.33 9.36 -11.39
N VAL A 153 -2.02 8.13 -10.97
CA VAL A 153 -2.79 6.93 -11.33
C VAL A 153 -4.22 7.06 -10.82
N ILE A 154 -4.42 7.47 -9.57
CA ILE A 154 -5.78 7.61 -9.03
C ILE A 154 -6.60 8.61 -9.83
N ASN A 155 -6.06 9.78 -10.15
CA ASN A 155 -6.77 10.79 -10.94
C ASN A 155 -7.03 10.34 -12.37
N GLN A 156 -6.10 9.59 -12.98
CA GLN A 156 -6.26 9.07 -14.33
C GLN A 156 -7.37 8.02 -14.44
N TYR A 157 -7.52 7.16 -13.44
CA TYR A 157 -8.42 6.01 -13.52
C TYR A 157 -9.70 6.13 -12.69
N PHE A 158 -9.75 7.03 -11.71
CA PHE A 158 -10.88 7.18 -10.77
C PHE A 158 -11.39 8.62 -10.64
N GLY A 159 -10.99 9.55 -11.53
CA GLY A 159 -11.28 10.98 -11.39
C GLY A 159 -12.77 11.36 -11.19
N ASP A 160 -13.71 10.48 -11.55
CA ASP A 160 -15.15 10.69 -11.35
C ASP A 160 -15.64 10.31 -9.93
N ASP A 161 -14.88 9.52 -9.17
CA ASP A 161 -15.23 9.06 -7.83
C ASP A 161 -14.56 9.95 -6.76
N THR A 162 -15.05 11.18 -6.66
CA THR A 162 -14.40 12.28 -5.94
C THR A 162 -14.40 12.14 -4.42
N HIS A 163 -15.34 11.39 -3.84
CA HIS A 163 -15.52 11.38 -2.39
C HIS A 163 -14.38 10.67 -1.65
N TRP A 164 -14.00 9.46 -2.07
CA TRP A 164 -12.93 8.72 -1.40
C TRP A 164 -11.53 9.29 -1.70
N ILE A 165 -11.33 9.91 -2.88
CA ILE A 165 -10.10 10.61 -3.22
C ILE A 165 -9.94 11.84 -2.32
N SER A 166 -11.01 12.62 -2.14
CA SER A 166 -11.01 13.77 -1.23
C SER A 166 -10.73 13.34 0.21
N GLU A 167 -11.29 12.22 0.66
CA GLU A 167 -11.04 11.68 2.00
C GLU A 167 -9.59 11.20 2.16
N LEU A 168 -9.06 10.52 1.13
CA LEU A 168 -7.66 10.10 1.09
C LEU A 168 -6.70 11.30 1.16
N GLU A 169 -6.96 12.33 0.37
CA GLU A 169 -6.19 13.57 0.35
C GLU A 169 -6.32 14.35 1.66
N ARG A 170 -7.53 14.46 2.23
CA ARG A 170 -7.77 15.08 3.53
C ARG A 170 -6.93 14.42 4.60
N VAL A 171 -7.00 13.09 4.70
CA VAL A 171 -6.29 12.37 5.76
C VAL A 171 -4.77 12.38 5.53
N ARG A 172 -4.31 12.37 4.28
CA ARG A 172 -2.87 12.54 3.97
C ARG A 172 -2.38 13.96 4.27
N ASN A 173 -3.18 15.00 4.03
CA ASN A 173 -2.76 16.41 4.08
C ASN A 173 -3.12 17.17 5.38
N GLU A 174 -4.02 16.67 6.24
CA GLU A 174 -4.34 17.34 7.51
C GLU A 174 -3.11 17.40 8.43
N LYS A 175 -2.68 18.58 8.89
CA LYS A 175 -1.46 18.71 9.71
C LYS A 175 -1.53 18.07 11.10
N SER A 176 -2.71 17.62 11.52
CA SER A 176 -2.97 16.97 12.78
C SER A 176 -4.16 16.03 12.63
N PHE A 177 -3.99 14.74 12.91
CA PHE A 177 -5.14 13.89 13.23
C PHE A 177 -5.70 14.42 14.55
N VAL A 178 -6.83 15.10 14.48
CA VAL A 178 -7.66 15.40 15.65
C VAL A 178 -8.97 14.65 15.40
N TYR A 179 -9.07 13.47 16.01
CA TYR A 179 -10.35 12.92 16.44
C TYR A 179 -10.45 13.14 17.95
#